data_AF-A0A920H685-F1
#
_entry.id   AF-A0A920H685-F1
#
_cell.length_a   1.000
_cell.length_b   1.000
_cell.length_c   1.000
_cell.angle_alpha   90.00
_cell.angle_beta   90.00
_cell.angle_gamma   90.00
#
_symmetry.space_group_name_H-M   'P 1'
#
loop_
_entity.id
_entity.type
_entity.pdbx_description
1 polymer ?
#
loop_
_entity_poly.entity_id
_entity_poly.type
_entity_poly.pdbx_seq_one_letter_code
_entity_poly.pdbx_strand_id
1 'polypeptide(L)' 'MLKNMVPKIKRETYTYPNNDSIRNELNCFVECILKNKKPKVTSSDGQKALSIASKIISLIKK' A
#
# COMPACT_ATOMS: atom_id res chain seq x y z
N MET A 1 -18.64 23.31 -37.84
CA MET A 1 -18.81 22.71 -36.50
C MET A 1 -17.68 21.72 -36.24
N LEU A 2 -16.68 22.11 -35.44
CA LEU A 2 -15.56 21.23 -35.07
C LEU A 2 -16.02 20.33 -33.91
N LYS A 3 -16.19 19.05 -34.21
CA LYS A 3 -16.62 18.02 -33.25
C LYS A 3 -15.39 17.63 -32.42
N ASN A 4 -15.27 18.15 -31.20
CA ASN A 4 -14.19 17.80 -30.28
C ASN A 4 -14.23 16.30 -29.98
N MET A 5 -13.36 15.52 -30.63
CA MET A 5 -13.18 14.09 -30.34
C MET A 5 -12.38 13.95 -29.05
N VAL A 6 -13.07 13.71 -27.93
CA VAL A 6 -12.41 13.35 -26.67
C VAL A 6 -11.70 12.00 -26.88
N PRO A 7 -10.37 11.89 -26.63
CA PRO A 7 -9.66 10.64 -26.76
C PRO A 7 -10.32 9.56 -25.89
N LYS A 8 -10.69 8.43 -26.49
CA LYS A 8 -11.20 7.29 -25.72
C LYS A 8 -10.05 6.69 -24.92
N ILE A 9 -9.97 7.06 -23.65
CA ILE A 9 -9.03 6.45 -22.69
C ILE A 9 -9.38 4.96 -22.59
N LYS A 10 -8.47 4.10 -23.05
CA LYS A 10 -8.58 2.66 -22.79
C LYS A 10 -8.38 2.42 -21.29
N ARG A 11 -9.37 1.84 -20.63
CA ARG A 11 -9.29 1.43 -19.23
C ARG A 11 -9.16 -0.08 -19.21
N GLU A 12 -8.00 -0.58 -18.82
CA GLU A 12 -7.80 -2.00 -18.54
C GLU A 12 -8.03 -2.22 -17.05
N THR A 13 -8.89 -3.18 -16.70
CA THR A 13 -9.11 -3.56 -15.31
C THR A 13 -8.25 -4.79 -15.03
N TYR A 14 -7.18 -4.60 -14.25
CA TYR A 14 -6.35 -5.72 -13.82
C TYR A 14 -6.97 -6.38 -12.59
N THR A 15 -7.17 -7.69 -12.65
CA THR A 15 -7.61 -8.50 -11.52
C THR A 15 -6.48 -9.42 -11.09
N TYR A 16 -6.12 -9.40 -9.82
CA TYR A 16 -5.16 -10.34 -9.23
C TYR A 16 -5.91 -11.35 -8.35
N PRO A 17 -5.76 -12.66 -8.60
CA PRO A 17 -6.37 -13.66 -7.74
C PRO A 17 -5.77 -13.60 -6.32
N ASN A 18 -6.58 -13.91 -5.30
CA ASN A 18 -6.17 -14.00 -3.89
C ASN A 18 -5.55 -12.72 -3.30
N ASN A 19 -6.04 -11.54 -3.69
CA ASN A 19 -5.51 -10.25 -3.23
C ASN A 19 -6.14 -9.72 -1.92
N ASP A 20 -6.50 -10.59 -0.98
CA ASP A 20 -6.94 -10.14 0.36
C ASP A 20 -5.71 -9.82 1.21
N SER A 21 -5.21 -8.60 1.05
CA SER A 21 -3.98 -8.15 1.71
C SER A 21 -4.12 -8.11 3.24
N ILE A 22 -5.31 -7.84 3.76
CA ILE A 22 -5.57 -7.80 5.21
C ILE A 22 -5.53 -9.22 5.78
N ARG A 23 -6.24 -10.16 5.13
CA ARG A 23 -6.20 -11.56 5.56
C ARG A 23 -4.79 -12.14 5.49
N ASN A 24 -4.03 -11.81 4.44
CA ASN A 24 -2.63 -12.23 4.30
C ASN A 24 -1.74 -11.68 5.43
N GLU A 25 -1.92 -10.43 5.82
CA GLU A 25 -1.19 -9.82 6.93
C GLU A 25 -1.51 -10.48 8.27
N LEU A 26 -2.80 -10.70 8.56
CA LEU A 26 -3.25 -11.37 9.79
C LEU A 26 -2.70 -12.80 9.88
N ASN A 27 -2.75 -13.56 8.80
CA ASN A 27 -2.16 -14.89 8.75
C ASN A 27 -0.65 -14.85 9.02
N CYS A 28 0.08 -13.88 8.42
CA CYS A 28 1.51 -13.73 8.65
C CYS A 28 1.83 -13.39 10.11
N PHE A 29 1.03 -12.52 10.74
CA PHE A 29 1.20 -12.16 12.14
C PHE A 29 1.07 -13.38 13.06
N VAL A 30 -0.01 -14.15 12.91
CA VAL A 30 -0.25 -15.37 13.69
C VAL A 30 0.88 -16.39 13.49
N GLU A 31 1.28 -16.62 12.24
CA GLU A 31 2.40 -17.52 11.91
C GLU A 31 3.73 -17.11 12.55
N CYS A 32 4.01 -15.80 12.58
CA CYS A 32 5.23 -15.29 13.22
C CYS A 32 5.25 -15.57 14.72
N ILE A 33 4.10 -15.43 15.40
CA ILE A 33 3.95 -15.76 16.82
C ILE A 33 4.15 -17.26 17.03
N LEU A 34 3.38 -18.09 16.32
CA LEU A 34 3.37 -19.55 16.53
C LEU A 34 4.73 -20.19 16.26
N LYS A 35 5.46 -19.69 15.25
CA LYS A 35 6.75 -20.26 14.83
C LYS A 35 7.96 -19.51 15.39
N ASN A 36 7.74 -18.53 16.27
CA ASN A 36 8.78 -17.60 16.74
C ASN A 36 9.63 -17.04 15.58
N LYS A 37 8.97 -16.72 14.46
CA LYS A 37 9.62 -16.23 13.25
C LYS A 37 9.64 -14.69 13.30
N LYS A 38 10.74 -14.11 12.84
CA LYS A 38 10.83 -12.66 12.69
C LYS A 38 9.80 -12.16 11.65
N PRO A 39 8.97 -11.16 11.98
CA PRO A 39 8.02 -10.60 11.02
C PRO A 39 8.73 -9.87 9.89
N LYS A 40 8.07 -9.79 8.73
CA LYS A 40 8.59 -9.06 7.57
C LYS A 40 8.63 -7.55 7.81
N VAL A 41 7.65 -7.03 8.55
CA VAL A 41 7.53 -5.62 8.93
C VAL A 41 7.69 -5.53 10.44
N THR A 42 8.59 -4.67 10.89
CA THR A 42 8.89 -4.47 12.31
C THR A 42 8.36 -3.12 12.81
N SER A 43 8.36 -2.93 14.12
CA SER A 43 8.06 -1.63 14.74
C SER A 43 9.03 -0.52 14.28
N SER A 44 10.29 -0.86 14.01
CA SER A 44 11.28 0.10 13.48
C SER A 44 10.91 0.60 12.09
N ASP A 45 10.37 -0.27 11.23
CA ASP A 45 9.90 0.11 9.90
C ASP A 45 8.70 1.06 9.99
N GLY A 46 7.78 0.79 10.93
CA GLY A 46 6.67 1.70 11.25
C GLY A 46 7.13 3.08 11.71
N GLN A 47 8.12 3.14 12.60
CA GLN A 47 8.69 4.42 13.07
C GLN A 47 9.35 5.22 11.94
N LYS A 48 10.10 4.54 11.06
CA LYS A 48 10.71 5.18 9.87
C LYS A 48 9.64 5.73 8.93
N ALA A 49 8.59 4.95 8.66
CA ALA A 49 7.47 5.38 7.81
C ALA A 49 6.79 6.63 8.39
N LEU A 50 6.52 6.64 9.69
CA LEU A 50 5.93 7.79 10.38
C LEU A 50 6.83 9.05 10.31
N SER A 51 8.13 8.87 10.49
CA SER A 51 9.10 9.97 10.39
C SER A 51 9.10 10.59 8.98
N ILE A 52 9.08 9.76 7.94
CA ILE A 52 9.02 10.22 6.55
C ILE A 52 7.69 10.94 6.27
N ALA A 53 6.57 10.36 6.68
CA ALA A 53 5.26 10.97 6.51
C ALA A 53 5.18 12.36 7.17
N SER A 54 5.75 12.51 8.37
CA SER A 54 5.82 13.79 9.07
C SER A 54 6.64 14.84 8.30
N LYS A 55 7.78 14.43 7.71
CA LYS A 55 8.59 15.31 6.85
C LYS A 55 7.79 15.77 5.62
N ILE A 56 7.08 14.87 4.95
CA ILE A 56 6.25 15.21 3.78
C ILE A 56 5.16 16.21 4.16
N ILE A 57 4.45 15.98 5.29
CA ILE A 57 3.42 16.90 5.77
C ILE A 57 4.00 18.30 6.01
N SER A 58 5.21 18.40 6.58
CA SER A 58 5.86 19.68 6.82
C SER A 58 6.22 20.45 5.54
N LEU A 59 6.47 19.74 4.43
CA LEU A 59 6.77 20.33 3.13
C LEU A 59 5.51 20.82 2.41
N ILE A 60 4.38 20.10 2.57
CA ILE A 60 3.10 20.44 1.91
C ILE A 60 2.41 21.60 2.61
N LYS A 61 2.53 21.72 3.94
CA LYS A 61 1.87 22.79 4.72
C LYS A 61 2.59 24.14 4.69
N LYS A 62 3.70 24.26 3.95
CA LYS A 62 4.33 25.55 3.66
C LYS A 62 3.49 26.36 2.69
#